data_AF-A0A553PTU8-F1
#
_entry.id   AF-A0A553PTU8-F1
#
_cell.length_a   1.000
_cell.length_b   1.000
_cell.length_c   1.000
_cell.angle_alpha   90.00
_cell.angle_beta   90.00
_cell.angle_gamma   90.00
#
_symmetry.space_group_name_H-M   'P 1'
#
loop_
_entity.id
_entity.type
_entity.pdbx_description
1 polymer ?
#
loop_
_entity_poly.entity_id
_entity_poly.type
_entity_poly.pdbx_seq_one_letter_code
_entity_poly.pdbx_strand_id
1 'polypeptide(L)'
;MQTKPMIPFHSYVYDQFRDRKFGIYYYCASPMLLIKDPDLIRQVLVKDFDHFQDFGFLPKELAQMPINELGLSNSVGEQWRSLRTSITPAFSLKNIKNIGTKIIAPAFDAMDKCPDGEVDIDKLTGHYAIDCIGRIAFSRDFQILKSNWNEIVTKGNKFFSVWRCFLAMSMPKFA
;
A
#
# COMPACT_ATOMS: atom_id res chain seq x y z
N MET A 1 -1.45 22.94 18.29
CA MET A 1 -1.62 21.48 18.11
C MET A 1 -0.37 20.94 17.43
N GLN A 2 0.42 20.11 18.11
CA GLN A 2 1.57 19.44 17.48
C GLN A 2 1.06 18.21 16.70
N THR A 3 1.23 18.21 15.38
CA THR A 3 0.95 17.05 14.54
C THR A 3 2.09 16.05 14.68
N LYS A 4 1.88 14.99 15.46
CA LYS A 4 2.82 13.87 15.49
C LYS A 4 2.80 13.16 14.12
N PRO A 5 3.93 12.61 13.64
CA PRO A 5 3.93 11.74 12.48
C PRO A 5 2.95 10.58 12.67
N MET A 6 2.39 10.05 11.58
CA MET A 6 1.27 9.10 11.61
C MET A 6 1.55 7.86 12.48
N ILE A 7 2.76 7.29 12.40
CA ILE A 7 3.13 6.07 13.15
C ILE A 7 3.18 6.34 14.67
N PRO A 8 3.96 7.33 15.18
CA PRO A 8 3.94 7.70 16.60
C PRO A 8 2.55 8.04 17.15
N PHE A 9 1.67 8.61 16.32
CA PHE A 9 0.29 8.88 16.71
C PHE A 9 -0.49 7.58 16.99
N HIS A 10 -0.44 6.60 16.09
CA HIS A 10 -1.14 5.32 16.29
C HIS A 10 -0.58 4.53 17.48
N SER A 11 0.74 4.54 17.69
CA SER A 11 1.36 3.95 18.89
C SER A 11 0.85 4.62 20.17
N TYR A 12 0.83 5.95 20.21
CA TYR A 12 0.29 6.70 21.35
C TYR A 12 -1.16 6.32 21.64
N VAL A 13 -2.02 6.31 20.61
CA VAL A 13 -3.43 5.92 20.74
C VAL A 13 -3.54 4.48 21.24
N TYR A 14 -2.78 3.55 20.68
CA TYR A 14 -2.77 2.14 21.09
C TYR A 14 -2.45 1.97 22.59
N ASP A 15 -1.46 2.74 23.08
CA ASP A 15 -1.02 2.72 24.48
C ASP A 15 -2.05 3.34 25.43
N GLN A 16 -2.81 4.35 25.00
CA GLN A 16 -3.90 4.94 25.81
C GLN A 16 -4.97 3.91 26.18
N PHE A 17 -5.22 2.92 25.32
CA PHE A 17 -6.24 1.90 25.56
C PHE A 17 -5.76 0.71 26.40
N ARG A 18 -4.50 0.68 26.89
CA ARG A 18 -3.93 -0.33 27.83
C ARG A 18 -4.54 -1.74 27.66
N ASP A 19 -5.22 -2.25 28.68
CA ASP A 19 -5.80 -3.60 28.75
C ASP A 19 -7.17 -3.75 28.07
N ARG A 20 -7.68 -2.68 27.44
CA ARG A 20 -8.95 -2.74 26.71
C ARG A 20 -8.77 -3.48 25.40
N LYS A 21 -9.74 -4.36 25.11
CA LYS A 21 -9.80 -5.15 23.86
C LYS A 21 -10.07 -4.30 22.62
N PHE A 22 -10.78 -3.19 22.79
CA PHE A 22 -11.09 -2.22 21.75
C PHE A 22 -11.34 -0.84 22.35
N GLY A 23 -11.34 0.19 21.51
CA GLY A 23 -11.60 1.57 21.90
C GLY A 23 -11.99 2.44 20.71
N ILE A 24 -12.60 3.59 20.98
CA ILE A 24 -12.92 4.58 19.95
C ILE A 24 -12.04 5.80 20.18
N TYR A 25 -11.38 6.25 19.13
CA TYR A 25 -10.66 7.52 19.11
C TYR A 25 -11.11 8.34 17.91
N TYR A 26 -10.89 9.65 17.95
CA TYR A 26 -11.19 10.49 16.80
C TYR A 26 -9.91 10.72 16.00
N TYR A 27 -9.98 10.42 14.71
CA TYR A 27 -8.98 10.86 13.73
C TYR A 27 -9.57 12.03 12.95
N CYS A 28 -9.01 13.22 13.14
CA CYS A 28 -9.62 14.47 12.71
C CYS A 28 -11.07 14.59 13.22
N ALA A 29 -12.06 14.63 12.33
CA ALA A 29 -13.48 14.70 12.68
C ALA A 29 -14.21 13.35 12.67
N SER A 30 -13.50 12.27 12.31
CA SER A 30 -14.09 10.95 12.12
C SER A 30 -13.82 10.04 13.31
N PRO A 31 -14.85 9.42 13.91
CA PRO A 31 -14.64 8.39 14.91
C PRO A 31 -14.04 7.14 14.26
N MET A 32 -13.00 6.60 14.87
CA MET A 32 -12.26 5.41 14.45
C MET A 32 -12.35 4.34 15.53
N LEU A 33 -12.66 3.11 15.14
CA LEU A 33 -12.64 1.95 16.02
C LEU A 33 -11.24 1.32 16.00
N LEU A 34 -10.57 1.30 17.15
CA LEU A 34 -9.34 0.54 17.38
C LEU A 34 -9.70 -0.82 17.99
N ILE A 35 -9.23 -1.90 17.36
CA ILE A 35 -9.36 -3.27 17.88
C ILE A 35 -7.96 -3.79 18.20
N LYS A 36 -7.76 -4.27 19.44
CA LYS A 36 -6.47 -4.78 19.94
C LYS A 36 -6.47 -6.28 20.18
N ASP A 37 -7.64 -6.85 20.48
CA ASP A 37 -7.82 -8.26 20.79
C ASP A 37 -7.76 -9.12 19.52
N PRO A 38 -6.86 -10.12 19.42
CA PRO A 38 -6.71 -10.94 18.22
C PRO A 38 -7.96 -11.71 17.81
N ASP A 39 -8.79 -12.13 18.76
CA ASP A 39 -10.03 -12.85 18.46
C ASP A 39 -11.06 -11.90 17.82
N LEU A 40 -11.16 -10.67 18.33
CA LEU A 40 -11.98 -9.62 17.71
C LEU A 40 -11.46 -9.21 16.34
N ILE A 41 -10.13 -9.08 16.17
CA ILE A 41 -9.51 -8.79 14.87
C ILE A 41 -9.86 -9.88 13.88
N ARG A 42 -9.72 -11.15 14.26
CA ARG A 42 -10.08 -12.30 13.43
C ARG A 42 -11.58 -12.31 13.12
N GLN A 43 -12.42 -11.97 14.09
CA GLN A 43 -13.85 -11.88 13.87
C GLN A 43 -14.16 -10.85 12.78
N VAL A 44 -13.65 -9.61 12.90
CA VAL A 44 -13.92 -8.52 11.95
C VAL A 44 -13.29 -8.76 10.58
N LEU A 45 -12.02 -9.17 10.53
CA LEU A 45 -11.28 -9.28 9.26
C LEU A 45 -11.47 -10.61 8.52
N VAL A 46 -12.04 -11.63 9.16
CA VAL A 46 -12.20 -12.96 8.56
C VAL A 46 -13.62 -13.47 8.62
N LYS A 47 -14.24 -13.55 9.81
CA LYS A 47 -15.58 -14.16 9.97
C LYS A 47 -16.68 -13.24 9.42
N ASP A 48 -16.65 -11.99 9.85
CA ASP A 48 -17.67 -10.98 9.57
C ASP A 48 -17.19 -10.01 8.48
N PHE A 49 -16.18 -10.40 7.69
CA PHE A 49 -15.53 -9.55 6.70
C PHE A 49 -16.52 -8.96 5.69
N ASP A 50 -17.60 -9.68 5.36
CA ASP A 50 -18.64 -9.20 4.45
C ASP A 50 -19.35 -7.92 4.91
N HIS A 51 -19.26 -7.59 6.20
CA HIS A 51 -19.76 -6.34 6.78
C HIS A 51 -18.71 -5.22 6.85
N PHE A 52 -17.43 -5.53 6.65
CA PHE A 52 -16.28 -4.62 6.82
C PHE A 52 -15.41 -4.54 5.55
N GLN A 53 -16.05 -4.54 4.38
CA GLN A 53 -15.36 -4.57 3.08
C GLN A 53 -14.73 -3.21 2.69
N ASP A 54 -15.07 -2.16 3.43
CA ASP A 54 -14.73 -0.78 3.11
C ASP A 54 -13.49 -0.33 3.90
N PHE A 55 -12.31 -0.45 3.29
CA PHE A 55 -11.04 -0.08 3.93
C PHE A 55 -10.81 1.44 4.03
N GLY A 56 -11.61 2.25 3.30
CA GLY A 56 -11.69 3.70 3.50
C GLY A 56 -10.38 4.47 3.35
N PHE A 57 -9.46 3.98 2.50
CA PHE A 57 -8.12 4.58 2.37
C PHE A 57 -8.18 6.03 1.84
N LEU A 58 -9.17 6.35 1.00
CA LEU A 58 -9.54 7.71 0.65
C LEU A 58 -10.99 8.00 1.07
N PRO A 59 -11.33 9.27 1.39
CA PRO A 59 -12.71 9.73 1.43
C PRO A 59 -13.46 9.38 0.14
N LYS A 60 -14.76 9.09 0.25
CA LYS A 60 -15.59 8.62 -0.86
C LYS A 60 -15.58 9.58 -2.05
N GLU A 61 -15.54 10.88 -1.78
CA GLU A 61 -15.49 11.96 -2.77
C GLU A 61 -14.21 11.88 -3.61
N LEU A 62 -13.11 11.47 -3.00
CA LEU A 62 -11.79 11.43 -3.62
C LEU A 62 -11.50 10.09 -4.29
N ALA A 63 -12.03 9.00 -3.75
CA ALA A 63 -11.98 7.69 -4.38
C ALA A 63 -12.66 7.66 -5.76
N GLN A 64 -13.62 8.56 -6.00
CA GLN A 64 -14.35 8.70 -7.26
C GLN A 64 -13.63 9.54 -8.32
N MET A 65 -12.53 10.23 -7.98
CA MET A 65 -11.75 10.93 -8.98
C MET A 65 -11.04 9.92 -9.89
N PRO A 66 -11.05 10.08 -11.23
CA PRO A 66 -10.41 9.14 -12.16
C PRO A 66 -8.92 8.89 -11.89
N ILE A 67 -8.23 9.88 -11.30
CA ILE A 67 -6.81 9.77 -10.92
C ILE A 67 -6.57 9.00 -9.62
N ASN A 68 -7.61 8.77 -8.83
CA ASN A 68 -7.59 8.19 -7.48
C ASN A 68 -8.44 6.90 -7.40
N GLU A 69 -8.82 6.30 -8.53
CA GLU A 69 -9.35 4.93 -8.58
C GLU A 69 -8.27 3.95 -8.11
N LEU A 70 -8.00 3.92 -6.80
CA LEU A 70 -7.01 3.04 -6.18
C LEU A 70 -7.61 1.63 -6.05
N GLY A 71 -7.64 0.89 -7.16
CA GLY A 71 -7.87 -0.56 -7.24
C GLY A 71 -8.68 -1.20 -6.09
N LEU A 72 -8.15 -2.28 -5.52
CA LEU A 72 -8.80 -3.02 -4.43
C LEU A 72 -8.89 -2.25 -3.10
N SER A 73 -8.09 -1.20 -2.90
CA SER A 73 -7.99 -0.49 -1.62
C SER A 73 -9.08 0.57 -1.41
N ASN A 74 -9.65 1.09 -2.50
CA ASN A 74 -10.73 2.11 -2.46
C ASN A 74 -12.09 1.58 -2.94
N SER A 75 -12.14 0.38 -3.50
CA SER A 75 -13.40 -0.23 -3.90
C SER A 75 -14.19 -0.72 -2.68
N VAL A 76 -15.51 -0.65 -2.80
CA VAL A 76 -16.46 -0.98 -1.73
C VAL A 76 -17.48 -2.01 -2.22
N GLY A 77 -18.01 -2.82 -1.31
CA GLY A 77 -19.08 -3.80 -1.60
C GLY A 77 -18.84 -4.69 -2.83
N GLU A 78 -19.79 -4.70 -3.76
CA GLU A 78 -19.76 -5.57 -4.95
C GLU A 78 -18.60 -5.27 -5.90
N GLN A 79 -18.21 -4.00 -6.04
CA GLN A 79 -17.06 -3.61 -6.87
C GLN A 79 -15.78 -4.24 -6.33
N TRP A 80 -15.59 -4.20 -5.01
CA TRP A 80 -14.46 -4.84 -4.36
C TRP A 80 -14.47 -6.36 -4.58
N ARG A 81 -15.63 -7.01 -4.43
CA ARG A 81 -15.79 -8.46 -4.64
C ARG A 81 -15.44 -8.86 -6.08
N SER A 82 -15.92 -8.09 -7.06
CA SER A 82 -15.64 -8.32 -8.49
C SER A 82 -14.15 -8.15 -8.80
N LEU A 83 -13.53 -7.05 -8.36
CA LEU A 83 -12.09 -6.81 -8.54
C LEU A 83 -11.25 -7.89 -7.85
N ARG A 84 -11.60 -8.28 -6.62
CA ARG A 84 -10.89 -9.33 -5.88
C ARG A 84 -10.96 -10.65 -6.62
N THR A 85 -12.15 -11.03 -7.08
CA THR A 85 -12.35 -12.28 -7.82
C THR A 85 -11.54 -12.30 -9.10
N SER A 86 -11.43 -11.15 -9.77
CA SER A 86 -10.66 -11.00 -11.01
C SER A 86 -9.14 -11.07 -10.78
N ILE A 87 -8.64 -10.51 -9.68
CA ILE A 87 -7.20 -10.42 -9.38
C ILE A 87 -6.67 -11.68 -8.66
N THR A 88 -7.49 -12.36 -7.85
CA THR A 88 -7.09 -13.52 -7.03
C THR A 88 -6.36 -14.62 -7.83
N PRO A 89 -6.79 -15.01 -9.04
CA PRO A 89 -6.11 -16.04 -9.83
C PRO A 89 -4.64 -15.69 -10.15
N ALA A 90 -4.30 -14.41 -10.30
CA ALA A 90 -2.93 -13.96 -10.54
C ALA A 90 -1.99 -14.32 -9.38
N PHE A 91 -2.53 -14.49 -8.16
CA PHE A 91 -1.81 -14.86 -6.94
C PHE A 91 -1.97 -16.35 -6.57
N SER A 92 -2.32 -17.21 -7.53
CA SER A 92 -2.28 -18.66 -7.31
C SER A 92 -0.87 -19.15 -6.95
N LEU A 93 -0.77 -20.26 -6.21
CA LEU A 93 0.53 -20.83 -5.83
C LEU A 93 1.45 -21.08 -7.04
N LYS A 94 0.89 -21.49 -8.18
CA LYS A 94 1.64 -21.66 -9.43
C LYS A 94 2.24 -20.34 -9.90
N ASN A 95 1.45 -19.27 -9.89
CA ASN A 95 1.92 -17.95 -10.31
C ASN A 95 2.93 -17.36 -9.32
N ILE A 96 2.74 -17.55 -8.01
CA ILE A 96 3.70 -17.15 -6.98
C ILE A 96 5.04 -17.86 -7.16
N LYS A 97 5.05 -19.17 -7.45
CA LYS A 97 6.29 -19.90 -7.78
C LYS A 97 6.99 -19.31 -9.02
N ASN A 98 6.21 -18.94 -10.04
CA ASN A 98 6.74 -18.27 -11.23
C ASN A 98 7.24 -16.84 -10.98
N ILE A 99 6.63 -16.12 -10.03
CA ILE A 99 7.14 -14.82 -9.56
C ILE A 99 8.53 -15.01 -8.96
N GLY A 100 8.72 -16.03 -8.12
CA GLY A 100 10.00 -16.35 -7.49
C GLY A 100 11.15 -16.47 -8.48
N THR A 101 10.94 -17.10 -9.64
CA THR A 101 11.99 -17.22 -10.67
C THR A 101 12.29 -15.90 -11.37
N LYS A 102 11.28 -15.03 -11.53
CA LYS A 102 11.41 -13.74 -12.22
C LYS A 102 12.11 -12.65 -11.40
N ILE A 103 12.11 -12.77 -10.07
CA ILE A 103 12.73 -11.78 -9.15
C ILE A 103 14.20 -12.09 -8.81
N ILE A 104 14.70 -13.27 -9.16
CA ILE A 104 16.09 -13.68 -8.90
C ILE A 104 17.07 -12.91 -9.80
N ALA A 105 16.81 -12.85 -11.10
CA ALA A 105 17.72 -12.18 -12.03
C ALA A 105 17.89 -10.66 -11.77
N PRO A 106 16.83 -9.88 -11.47
CA PRO A 106 17.00 -8.48 -11.04
C PRO A 106 17.74 -8.35 -9.71
N ALA A 107 17.68 -9.36 -8.83
CA ALA A 107 18.40 -9.33 -7.57
C ALA A 107 19.91 -9.46 -7.79
N PHE A 108 20.34 -10.34 -8.70
CA PHE A 108 21.73 -10.39 -9.14
C PHE A 108 22.17 -9.08 -9.82
N ASP A 109 21.37 -8.55 -10.73
CA ASP A 109 21.64 -7.25 -11.39
C ASP A 109 21.79 -6.10 -10.35
N ALA A 110 21.02 -6.14 -9.25
CA ALA A 110 21.11 -5.16 -8.16
C ALA A 110 22.37 -5.36 -7.30
N MET A 111 22.78 -6.61 -7.03
CA MET A 111 23.99 -6.92 -6.29
C MET A 111 25.26 -6.53 -7.06
N ASP A 112 25.31 -6.76 -8.37
CA ASP A 112 26.43 -6.35 -9.22
C ASP A 112 26.61 -4.82 -9.26
N LYS A 113 25.51 -4.08 -9.01
CA LYS A 113 25.50 -2.62 -8.90
C LYS A 113 25.80 -2.10 -7.51
N CYS A 114 25.98 -2.97 -6.52
CA CYS A 114 26.38 -2.59 -5.18
C CYS A 114 27.91 -2.42 -5.17
N PRO A 115 28.46 -1.19 -5.26
CA PRO A 115 29.89 -0.98 -5.08
C PRO A 115 30.33 -1.44 -3.68
N ASP A 116 31.63 -1.65 -3.50
CA ASP A 116 32.26 -1.92 -2.18
C ASP A 116 32.17 -0.72 -1.21
N GLY A 117 31.34 0.30 -1.51
CA GLY A 117 31.22 1.57 -0.80
C GLY A 117 29.77 1.92 -0.45
N GLU A 118 29.50 3.22 -0.30
CA GLU A 118 28.18 3.71 0.12
C GLU A 118 27.16 3.64 -1.04
N VAL A 119 25.97 3.09 -0.73
CA VAL A 119 24.90 2.90 -1.70
C VAL A 119 23.61 3.50 -1.17
N ASP A 120 22.92 4.26 -2.02
CA ASP A 120 21.55 4.70 -1.77
C ASP A 120 20.60 3.51 -1.90
N ILE A 121 20.27 2.91 -0.74
CA ILE A 121 19.39 1.73 -0.64
C ILE A 121 17.99 2.04 -1.16
N ASP A 122 17.46 3.24 -0.91
CA ASP A 122 16.11 3.62 -1.32
C ASP A 122 16.00 3.64 -2.85
N LYS A 123 17.01 4.22 -3.52
CA LYS A 123 17.07 4.23 -4.98
C LYS A 123 17.30 2.84 -5.56
N LEU A 124 18.21 2.06 -4.99
CA LEU A 124 18.52 0.71 -5.47
C LEU A 124 17.31 -0.21 -5.35
N THR A 125 16.65 -0.23 -4.18
CA THR A 125 15.46 -1.04 -3.92
C THR A 125 14.27 -0.58 -4.75
N GLY A 126 14.10 0.72 -4.97
CA GLY A 126 13.11 1.27 -5.89
C GLY A 126 13.30 0.79 -7.33
N HIS A 127 14.52 0.85 -7.86
CA HIS A 127 14.84 0.35 -9.21
C HIS A 127 14.60 -1.16 -9.33
N TYR A 128 15.04 -1.93 -8.33
CA TYR A 128 14.79 -3.37 -8.24
C TYR A 128 13.30 -3.71 -8.24
N ALA A 129 12.50 -3.01 -7.42
CA ALA A 129 11.07 -3.24 -7.32
C ALA A 129 10.35 -3.01 -8.66
N ILE A 130 10.72 -1.95 -9.38
CA ILE A 130 10.12 -1.64 -10.68
C ILE A 130 10.52 -2.67 -11.75
N ASP A 131 11.78 -3.11 -11.79
CA ASP A 131 12.21 -4.18 -12.71
C ASP A 131 11.48 -5.50 -12.40
N CYS A 132 11.29 -5.84 -11.13
CA CYS A 132 10.47 -6.98 -10.71
C CYS A 132 9.03 -6.86 -11.21
N ILE A 133 8.39 -5.69 -11.02
CA ILE A 133 7.02 -5.43 -11.52
C ILE A 133 6.97 -5.56 -13.05
N GLY A 134 7.95 -5.01 -13.77
CA GLY A 134 8.08 -5.14 -15.22
C GLY A 134 8.04 -6.59 -15.69
N ARG A 135 8.87 -7.43 -15.07
CA ARG A 135 9.00 -8.84 -15.43
C ARG A 135 7.77 -9.67 -15.03
N ILE A 136 7.15 -9.35 -13.89
CA ILE A 136 5.99 -10.08 -13.38
C ILE A 136 4.72 -9.69 -14.16
N ALA A 137 4.36 -8.40 -14.16
CA ALA A 137 3.09 -7.91 -14.64
C ALA A 137 3.08 -7.71 -16.17
N PHE A 138 4.18 -7.24 -16.75
CA PHE A 138 4.26 -6.90 -18.18
C PHE A 138 5.07 -7.90 -19.00
N SER A 139 5.63 -8.93 -18.34
CA SER A 139 6.56 -9.90 -18.96
C SER A 139 7.69 -9.22 -19.74
N ARG A 140 8.13 -8.05 -19.28
CA ARG A 140 9.15 -7.23 -19.93
C ARG A 140 10.28 -6.94 -18.96
N ASP A 141 11.51 -7.03 -19.45
CA ASP A 141 12.66 -6.53 -18.72
C ASP A 141 12.85 -5.05 -19.04
N PHE A 142 12.62 -4.18 -18.06
CA PHE A 142 12.83 -2.74 -18.25
C PHE A 142 14.31 -2.36 -18.14
N GLN A 143 15.16 -3.25 -17.62
CA GLN A 143 16.59 -3.03 -17.49
C GLN A 143 16.91 -1.70 -16.78
N ILE A 144 16.10 -1.28 -15.82
CA ILE A 144 16.30 -0.05 -15.04
C ILE A 144 17.54 -0.18 -14.18
N LEU A 145 17.85 -1.40 -13.75
CA LEU A 145 19.12 -1.71 -13.11
C LEU A 145 20.29 -1.76 -14.08
N LYS A 146 20.14 -1.67 -15.41
CA LYS A 146 21.28 -1.61 -16.35
C LYS A 146 21.42 -0.24 -17.02
N SER A 147 20.32 0.46 -17.20
CA SER A 147 20.24 1.79 -17.80
C SER A 147 19.97 2.87 -16.74
N ASN A 148 20.43 4.11 -16.94
CA ASN A 148 20.13 5.24 -16.04
C ASN A 148 18.69 5.77 -16.23
N TRP A 149 17.70 4.86 -16.30
CA TRP A 149 16.33 5.15 -16.68
C TRP A 149 15.53 5.77 -15.51
N ASN A 150 15.82 7.04 -15.22
CA ASN A 150 15.26 7.76 -14.07
C ASN A 150 13.80 8.22 -14.24
N GLU A 151 13.22 8.17 -15.44
CA GLU A 151 11.91 8.78 -15.72
C GLU A 151 10.73 8.00 -15.10
N ILE A 152 10.68 6.67 -15.23
CA ILE A 152 9.63 5.84 -14.58
C ILE A 152 9.70 5.97 -13.06
N VAL A 153 10.91 5.94 -12.50
CA VAL A 153 11.13 6.06 -11.05
C VAL A 153 10.63 7.42 -10.55
N THR A 154 10.95 8.49 -11.29
CA THR A 154 10.49 9.85 -10.96
C THR A 154 8.97 9.98 -11.07
N LYS A 155 8.34 9.39 -12.09
CA LYS A 155 6.87 9.39 -12.24
C LYS A 155 6.19 8.55 -11.15
N GLY A 156 6.75 7.40 -10.78
CA GLY A 156 6.26 6.55 -9.69
C GLY A 156 6.31 7.26 -8.33
N ASN A 157 7.41 7.94 -8.02
CA ASN A 157 7.54 8.69 -6.77
C ASN A 157 6.51 9.82 -6.62
N LYS A 158 6.07 10.43 -7.74
CA LYS A 158 5.01 11.46 -7.72
C LYS A 158 3.62 10.87 -7.42
N PHE A 159 3.38 9.60 -7.80
CA PHE A 159 2.12 8.91 -7.53
C PHE A 159 1.89 8.70 -6.03
N PHE A 160 2.93 8.35 -5.27
CA PHE A 160 2.88 8.13 -3.82
C PHE A 160 3.10 9.40 -2.98
N SER A 161 2.92 10.58 -3.55
CA SER A 161 3.16 11.84 -2.83
C SER A 161 2.15 12.06 -1.69
N VAL A 162 2.65 11.99 -0.45
CA VAL A 162 1.90 12.01 0.81
C VAL A 162 1.00 13.25 0.98
N TRP A 163 1.38 14.39 0.41
CA TRP A 163 0.59 15.63 0.50
C TRP A 163 -0.80 15.48 -0.16
N ARG A 164 -0.93 14.64 -1.19
CA ARG A 164 -2.22 14.37 -1.85
C ARG A 164 -3.16 13.63 -0.91
N CYS A 165 -2.64 12.63 -0.19
CA CYS A 165 -3.39 11.92 0.85
C CYS A 165 -3.70 12.83 2.04
N PHE A 166 -2.81 13.75 2.40
CA PHE A 166 -3.02 14.69 3.49
C PHE A 166 -4.12 15.72 3.17
N LEU A 167 -4.09 16.36 1.99
CA LEU A 167 -5.16 17.26 1.57
C LEU A 167 -6.50 16.55 1.45
N ALA A 168 -6.47 15.33 0.93
CA ALA A 168 -7.64 14.47 0.82
C ALA A 168 -8.35 14.28 2.16
N MET A 169 -7.59 13.91 3.19
CA MET A 169 -8.12 13.68 4.54
C MET A 169 -8.50 14.97 5.28
N SER A 170 -7.89 16.12 4.93
CA SER A 170 -8.06 17.38 5.67
C SER A 170 -9.19 18.27 5.14
N MET A 171 -9.50 18.19 3.83
CA MET A 171 -10.49 19.05 3.18
C MET A 171 -11.36 18.28 2.17
N PRO A 172 -12.28 17.41 2.62
CA PRO A 172 -13.14 16.62 1.74
C PRO A 172 -14.15 17.45 0.91
N LYS A 173 -14.32 18.75 1.20
CA LYS A 173 -15.29 19.62 0.51
C LYS A 173 -14.71 20.54 -0.57
N PHE A 174 -13.39 20.53 -0.80
CA PHE A 174 -12.71 21.44 -1.73
C PHE A 174 -11.84 20.71 -2.78
N ALA A 175 -12.06 19.40 -2.97
CA ALA A 175 -11.38 18.59 -3.97
C ALA A 175 -12.38 17.82 -4.83
#